data_AF-A0A1X2JKF2-F1
#
_entry.id   AF-A0A1X2JKF2-F1
#
_cell.length_a   1.000
_cell.length_b   1.000
_cell.length_c   1.000
_cell.angle_alpha   90.00
_cell.angle_beta   90.00
_cell.angle_gamma   90.00
#
_symmetry.space_group_name_H-M   'P 1'
#
loop_
_entity.id
_entity.type
_entity.pdbx_description
1 polymer ?
#
loop_
_entity_poly.entity_id
_entity_poly.type
_entity_poly.pdbx_seq_one_letter_code
_entity_poly.pdbx_strand_id
1 'polypeptide(L)'
;MGCPNCRCNKNKISEEEYNELREYLEEEIKDYKIVDYINEDNKADRFVEVEFEEYILELENIDTEDLTLEKIIENIIKNKMV
;
A
#
# COMPACT_ATOMS: atom_id res chain seq x y z
N MET A 1 15.08 27.10 -27.10
CA MET A 1 13.90 27.55 -26.33
C MET A 1 13.66 26.51 -25.23
N GLY A 2 13.34 26.96 -24.01
CA GLY A 2 13.42 26.20 -22.73
C GLY A 2 12.62 24.89 -22.68
N CYS A 3 13.01 23.91 -21.86
CA CYS A 3 12.91 24.00 -20.40
C CYS A 3 14.22 23.65 -19.64
N PRO A 4 14.79 24.60 -18.87
CA PRO A 4 15.93 24.37 -17.97
C PRO A 4 15.53 23.93 -16.54
N ASN A 5 14.30 23.46 -16.29
CA ASN A 5 13.84 23.23 -14.91
C ASN A 5 12.70 22.20 -14.78
N CYS A 6 12.97 20.90 -14.94
CA CYS A 6 12.08 19.87 -14.39
C CYS A 6 12.88 18.89 -13.53
N ARG A 7 12.99 19.25 -12.26
CA ARG A 7 13.46 18.43 -11.14
C ARG A 7 12.29 17.61 -10.56
N CYS A 8 11.38 17.10 -11.40
CA CYS A 8 10.13 16.51 -10.95
C CYS A 8 9.85 15.17 -11.67
N ASN A 9 9.55 14.15 -10.86
CA ASN A 9 9.04 12.81 -11.20
C ASN A 9 10.04 11.79 -11.77
N LYS A 10 11.00 11.37 -10.95
CA LYS A 10 11.38 9.95 -10.93
C LYS A 10 10.34 9.22 -10.07
N ASN A 11 9.81 8.09 -10.54
CA ASN A 11 8.79 7.24 -9.90
C ASN A 11 7.33 7.66 -10.10
N LYS A 12 6.88 7.87 -11.34
CA LYS A 12 5.47 7.59 -11.68
C LYS A 12 5.48 6.30 -12.48
N ILE A 13 4.91 5.22 -11.92
CA ILE A 13 4.64 4.04 -12.72
C ILE A 13 3.68 4.40 -13.85
N SER A 14 3.81 3.73 -14.98
CA SER A 14 2.88 3.92 -16.09
C SER A 14 1.48 3.47 -15.66
N GLU A 15 0.44 4.06 -16.23
CA GLU A 15 -0.94 3.66 -15.95
C GLU A 15 -1.18 2.16 -16.24
N GLU A 16 -0.45 1.64 -17.23
CA GLU A 16 -0.42 0.22 -17.60
C GLU A 16 0.18 -0.65 -16.48
N GLU A 17 1.39 -0.30 -15.99
CA GLU A 17 2.04 -1.02 -14.88
C GLU A 17 1.22 -0.96 -13.58
N TYR A 18 0.55 0.16 -13.32
CA TYR A 18 -0.36 0.30 -12.18
C TYR A 18 -1.51 -0.69 -12.27
N ASN A 19 -2.15 -0.79 -13.44
CA ASN A 19 -3.28 -1.67 -13.65
C ASN A 19 -2.86 -3.15 -13.56
N GLU A 20 -1.73 -3.53 -14.17
CA GLU A 20 -1.23 -4.91 -14.06
C GLU A 20 -0.94 -5.29 -12.60
N LEU A 21 -0.29 -4.41 -11.83
CA LEU A 21 -0.01 -4.65 -10.40
C LEU A 21 -1.28 -4.70 -9.58
N ARG A 22 -2.26 -3.84 -9.89
CA ARG A 22 -3.56 -3.84 -9.22
C ARG A 22 -4.28 -5.16 -9.47
N GLU A 23 -4.39 -5.60 -10.71
CA GLU A 23 -5.06 -6.86 -11.08
C GLU A 23 -4.38 -8.04 -10.39
N TYR A 24 -3.04 -8.10 -10.42
CA TYR A 24 -2.28 -9.13 -9.72
C TYR A 24 -2.55 -9.13 -8.20
N LEU A 25 -2.47 -7.97 -7.55
CA LEU A 25 -2.70 -7.88 -6.10
C LEU A 25 -4.15 -8.18 -5.74
N GLU A 26 -5.11 -7.82 -6.58
CA GLU A 26 -6.54 -8.12 -6.37
C GLU A 26 -6.82 -9.62 -6.45
N GLU A 27 -6.11 -10.36 -7.30
CA GLU A 27 -6.20 -11.83 -7.37
C GLU A 27 -5.48 -12.53 -6.21
N GLU A 28 -4.31 -12.02 -5.79
CA GLU A 28 -3.46 -12.68 -4.80
C GLU A 28 -3.88 -12.40 -3.35
N ILE A 29 -4.48 -11.24 -3.07
CA ILE A 29 -4.97 -10.89 -1.74
C ILE A 29 -6.20 -11.74 -1.45
N LYS A 30 -6.07 -12.66 -0.49
CA LYS A 30 -7.16 -13.54 -0.05
C LYS A 30 -8.07 -12.86 0.94
N ASP A 31 -7.49 -12.18 1.92
CA ASP A 31 -8.22 -11.52 2.99
C ASP A 31 -7.38 -10.37 3.56
N TYR A 32 -8.03 -9.46 4.27
CA TYR A 32 -7.34 -8.44 5.05
C TYR A 32 -8.12 -8.14 6.33
N LYS A 33 -7.39 -7.85 7.41
CA LYS A 33 -7.99 -7.52 8.69
C LYS A 33 -7.18 -6.45 9.42
N ILE A 34 -7.88 -5.70 10.25
CA ILE A 34 -7.28 -4.67 11.11
C ILE A 34 -6.91 -5.33 12.43
N VAL A 35 -5.67 -5.12 12.87
CA VAL A 35 -5.14 -5.63 14.13
C VAL A 35 -4.80 -4.44 15.02
N ASP A 36 -5.52 -4.35 16.14
CA ASP A 36 -5.19 -3.42 17.23
C ASP A 36 -4.10 -4.05 18.12
N TYR A 37 -3.05 -3.28 18.40
CA TYR A 37 -1.98 -3.70 19.30
C TYR A 37 -1.57 -2.56 20.23
N ILE A 38 -0.76 -2.91 21.24
CA ILE A 38 -0.11 -1.93 22.11
C ILE A 38 1.35 -1.88 21.71
N ASN A 39 1.81 -0.71 21.25
CA ASN A 39 3.20 -0.50 20.85
C ASN A 39 4.14 -0.37 22.07
N GLU A 40 5.45 -0.26 21.82
CA GLU A 40 6.47 -0.17 22.88
C GLU A 40 6.31 1.08 23.77
N ASP A 41 5.67 2.14 23.26
CA ASP A 41 5.29 3.35 24.00
C ASP A 41 4.01 3.20 24.84
N ASN A 42 3.45 1.99 24.91
CA ASN A 42 2.23 1.66 25.63
C ASN A 42 1.00 2.41 25.10
N LYS A 43 1.00 2.75 23.81
CA LYS A 43 -0.12 3.38 23.10
C LYS A 43 -0.86 2.35 22.27
N ALA A 44 -2.17 2.53 22.16
CA ALA A 44 -2.99 1.77 21.23
C ALA A 44 -2.63 2.19 19.81
N ASP A 45 -2.23 1.22 19.00
CA ASP A 45 -1.84 1.40 17.61
C ASP A 45 -2.53 0.33 16.75
N ARG A 46 -2.54 0.55 15.43
CA ARG A 46 -3.29 -0.29 14.49
C ARG A 46 -2.48 -0.53 13.23
N PHE A 47 -2.47 -1.78 12.78
CA PHE A 47 -1.96 -2.15 11.47
C PHE A 47 -2.97 -3.02 10.74
N VAL A 48 -2.78 -3.15 9.43
CA VAL A 48 -3.58 -4.01 8.58
C VAL A 48 -2.73 -5.21 8.17
N GLU A 49 -3.21 -6.41 8.52
CA GLU A 49 -2.66 -7.66 7.99
C GLU A 49 -3.36 -7.96 6.67
N VAL A 50 -2.58 -8.10 5.61
CA VAL A 50 -3.03 -8.50 4.28
C VAL A 50 -2.52 -9.91 4.02
N GLU A 51 -3.43 -10.86 3.87
CA GLU A 51 -3.11 -12.27 3.65
C GLU A 51 -3.00 -12.54 2.15
N PHE A 52 -1.82 -12.98 1.72
CA PHE A 52 -1.56 -13.49 0.37
C PHE A 52 -1.51 -15.02 0.38
N GLU A 53 -1.44 -15.63 -0.80
CA GLU A 53 -1.29 -17.09 -0.92
C GLU A 53 -0.06 -17.64 -0.19
N GLU A 54 1.07 -16.92 -0.27
CA GLU A 54 2.37 -17.41 0.20
C GLU A 54 2.87 -16.72 1.48
N TYR A 55 2.34 -15.54 1.84
CA TYR A 55 2.80 -14.76 2.99
C TYR A 55 1.74 -13.77 3.51
N ILE A 56 1.99 -13.16 4.68
CA ILE A 56 1.17 -12.07 5.23
C ILE A 56 2.00 -10.79 5.19
N LEU A 57 1.40 -9.70 4.73
CA LEU A 57 2.00 -8.37 4.72
C LEU A 57 1.36 -7.49 5.78
N GLU A 58 2.18 -6.89 6.63
CA GLU A 58 1.74 -5.94 7.66
C GLU A 58 1.89 -4.51 7.12
N LEU A 59 0.77 -3.79 7.07
CA LEU A 59 0.71 -2.40 6.62
C LEU A 59 0.43 -1.49 7.82
N GLU A 60 1.43 -0.70 8.18
CA GLU A 60 1.34 0.33 9.21
C GLU A 60 1.05 1.71 8.58
N ASN A 61 0.48 2.64 9.35
CA ASN A 61 0.12 4.00 8.90
C ASN A 61 -0.94 4.08 7.80
N ILE A 62 -1.80 3.06 7.68
CA ILE A 62 -2.97 3.10 6.79
C ILE A 62 -4.20 3.60 7.55
N ASP A 63 -5.02 4.39 6.86
CA ASP A 63 -6.30 4.84 7.40
C ASP A 63 -7.26 3.65 7.52
N THR A 64 -7.52 3.24 8.76
CA THR A 64 -8.35 2.05 9.07
C THR A 64 -9.85 2.36 9.19
N GLU A 65 -10.24 3.65 9.19
CA GLU A 65 -11.64 4.06 9.34
C GLU A 65 -12.47 3.83 8.07
N ASP A 66 -11.85 3.98 6.90
CA ASP A 66 -12.47 3.74 5.59
C ASP A 66 -11.60 2.78 4.77
N LEU A 67 -11.22 1.65 5.38
CA LEU A 67 -10.34 0.67 4.77
C LEU A 67 -11.07 -0.12 3.67
N THR A 68 -10.52 -0.11 2.46
CA THR A 68 -11.00 -0.89 1.32
C THR A 68 -9.83 -1.61 0.66
N LEU A 69 -10.13 -2.69 -0.07
CA LEU A 69 -9.13 -3.44 -0.84
C LEU A 69 -8.35 -2.52 -1.80
N GLU A 70 -9.04 -1.57 -2.45
CA GLU A 70 -8.40 -0.59 -3.34
C GLU A 70 -7.36 0.27 -2.62
N LYS A 71 -7.69 0.78 -1.41
CA LYS A 71 -6.74 1.57 -0.61
C LYS A 71 -5.56 0.76 -0.10
N ILE A 72 -5.76 -0.53 0.19
CA ILE A 72 -4.70 -1.46 0.58
C ILE A 72 -3.74 -1.64 -0.61
N ILE A 73 -4.27 -1.98 -1.79
CA ILE A 73 -3.50 -2.14 -3.01
C ILE A 73 -2.74 -0.84 -3.34
N GLU A 74 -3.40 0.31 -3.27
CA GLU A 74 -2.75 1.61 -3.45
C GLU A 74 -1.60 1.84 -2.47
N ASN A 75 -1.79 1.49 -1.19
CA ASN A 75 -0.73 1.64 -0.18
C ASN A 75 0.44 0.70 -0.43
N ILE A 76 0.19 -0.55 -0.83
CA ILE A 76 1.24 -1.52 -1.16
C ILE A 76 2.06 -1.02 -2.34
N ILE A 77 1.40 -0.57 -3.41
CA ILE A 77 2.05 -0.02 -4.59
C ILE A 77 2.86 1.23 -4.20
N LYS A 78 2.29 2.16 -3.42
CA LYS A 78 2.99 3.37 -2.96
C LYS A 78 4.19 3.05 -2.05
N ASN A 79 4.07 2.09 -1.13
CA ASN A 79 5.17 1.71 -0.22
C ASN A 79 6.33 1.04 -0.96
N LYS A 80 6.07 0.19 -1.95
CA LYS A 80 7.13 -0.43 -2.76
C LYS A 80 7.86 0.55 -3.71
N MET A 81 7.35 1.78 -3.87
CA MET A 81 7.95 2.82 -4.72
C MET A 81 8.94 3.74 -4.00
N VAL A 82 9.07 3.64 -2.67
CA VAL A 82 9.95 4.49 -1.83
C VAL A 82 11.30 3.84 -1.60
#